data_AF-A0A7Y8I9T6-F1
#
_entry.id   AF-A0A7Y8I9T6-F1
#
_cell.length_a   1.000
_cell.length_b   1.000
_cell.length_c   1.000
_cell.angle_alpha   90.00
_cell.angle_beta   90.00
_cell.angle_gamma   90.00
#
_symmetry.space_group_name_H-M   'P 1'
#
loop_
_entity.id
_entity.type
_entity.pdbx_description
1 polymer ?
#
loop_
_entity_poly.entity_id
_entity_poly.type
_entity_poly.pdbx_seq_one_letter_code
_entity_poly.pdbx_strand_id
1 'polypeptide(L)'
;MKIPKEYFIELAKKGIDIIWLMGVWKTNPLTIQKYCFEPDLISMYNRCLKDWSKPDVIGSPYSIDEYSVNPTLGSWEELKQIKEYLSSIGIKLFLDFVSNHFSAESKYIKSNPEIFLKGDEEFLQSDSYTFFKPEADPINVYAHGRDPFFPAWTDTIQINFFSNEARKFMTDILLKLTEVCDGVRCDMAVLPLNNVFQNTWLGVLKKYGFLRPDSEFWKDAISEVKSKNPEFIFLAEAYWDLEWNLQQ
;
A
#
# COMPACT_ATOMS: atom_id res chain seq x y z
N MET A 1 6.71 -2.31 22.77
CA MET A 1 5.23 -2.29 22.78
C MET A 1 4.71 -3.23 23.87
N LYS A 2 3.74 -2.83 24.71
CA LYS A 2 3.07 -3.77 25.63
C LYS A 2 1.90 -4.42 24.89
N ILE A 3 2.07 -5.67 24.44
CA ILE A 3 1.02 -6.44 23.75
C ILE A 3 -0.14 -6.67 24.74
N PRO A 4 -1.39 -6.27 24.43
CA PRO A 4 -2.54 -6.45 25.31
C PRO A 4 -3.05 -7.90 25.24
N LYS A 5 -2.29 -8.82 25.83
CA LYS A 5 -2.54 -10.28 25.78
C LYS A 5 -3.96 -10.65 26.21
N GLU A 6 -4.43 -10.07 27.30
CA GLU A 6 -5.77 -10.33 27.84
C GLU A 6 -6.86 -9.94 26.84
N TYR A 7 -6.68 -8.85 26.09
CA TYR A 7 -7.63 -8.42 25.08
C TYR A 7 -7.74 -9.42 23.93
N PHE A 8 -6.60 -9.94 23.44
CA PHE A 8 -6.61 -10.94 22.38
C PHE A 8 -7.21 -12.28 22.83
N ILE A 9 -7.01 -12.68 24.08
CA ILE A 9 -7.70 -13.86 24.65
C ILE A 9 -9.21 -13.65 24.66
N GLU A 10 -9.70 -12.47 25.04
CA GLU A 10 -11.13 -12.16 25.01
C GLU A 10 -11.70 -12.17 23.58
N LEU A 11 -10.93 -11.74 22.58
CA LEU A 11 -11.32 -11.88 21.16
C LEU A 11 -11.39 -13.35 20.73
N ALA A 12 -10.39 -14.17 21.10
CA ALA A 12 -10.39 -15.60 20.79
C ALA A 12 -11.62 -16.30 21.39
N LYS A 13 -11.98 -15.99 22.65
CA LYS A 13 -13.18 -16.52 23.32
C LYS A 13 -14.49 -16.14 22.62
N LYS A 14 -14.50 -15.05 21.84
CA LYS A 14 -15.64 -14.62 21.03
C LYS A 14 -15.70 -15.30 19.65
N GLY A 15 -14.74 -16.17 19.33
CA GLY A 15 -14.67 -16.86 18.04
C GLY A 15 -14.06 -16.00 16.93
N ILE A 16 -13.23 -15.01 17.26
CA ILE A 16 -12.48 -14.25 16.25
C ILE A 16 -11.26 -15.08 15.82
N ASP A 17 -11.20 -15.43 14.53
CA ASP A 17 -10.11 -16.22 13.95
C ASP A 17 -9.00 -15.37 13.31
N ILE A 18 -9.29 -14.10 12.98
CA ILE A 18 -8.38 -13.21 12.26
C ILE A 18 -8.40 -11.83 12.92
N ILE A 19 -7.21 -11.28 13.19
CA ILE A 19 -7.03 -9.88 13.53
C ILE A 19 -6.23 -9.21 12.41
N TRP A 20 -6.80 -8.15 11.83
CA TRP A 20 -6.11 -7.30 10.87
C TRP A 20 -5.65 -6.02 11.56
N LEU A 21 -4.34 -5.77 11.54
CA LEU A 21 -3.76 -4.53 12.06
C LEU A 21 -3.51 -3.56 10.90
N MET A 22 -4.28 -2.48 10.88
CA MET A 22 -4.15 -1.39 9.91
C MET A 22 -3.11 -0.37 10.35
N GLY A 23 -2.32 0.16 9.40
CA GLY A 23 -1.40 1.27 9.65
C GLY A 23 -0.13 0.91 10.41
N VAL A 24 0.31 -0.35 10.33
CA VAL A 24 1.56 -0.79 10.97
C VAL A 24 2.83 -0.27 10.28
N TRP A 25 2.72 0.15 9.02
CA TRP A 25 3.85 0.53 8.19
C TRP A 25 4.27 1.97 8.38
N LYS A 26 5.54 2.25 8.09
CA LYS A 26 6.13 3.57 8.22
C LYS A 26 5.55 4.52 7.16
N THR A 27 5.11 5.69 7.61
CA THR A 27 4.67 6.80 6.76
C THR A 27 5.80 7.81 6.55
N ASN A 28 5.66 8.68 5.54
CA ASN A 28 6.69 9.65 5.17
C ASN A 28 6.43 11.03 5.80
N PRO A 29 7.32 11.59 6.64
CA PRO A 29 7.11 12.89 7.28
C PRO A 29 6.94 14.06 6.31
N LEU A 30 7.61 14.06 5.16
CA LEU A 30 7.48 15.13 4.16
C LEU A 30 6.09 15.09 3.52
N THR A 31 5.61 13.89 3.18
CA THR A 31 4.24 13.71 2.66
C THR A 31 3.21 14.17 3.69
N ILE A 32 3.37 13.82 4.97
CA ILE A 32 2.46 14.27 6.04
C ILE A 32 2.43 15.79 6.12
N GLN A 33 3.59 16.44 6.15
CA GLN A 33 3.69 17.89 6.25
C GLN A 33 3.01 18.59 5.06
N LYS A 34 3.13 18.01 3.86
CA LYS A 34 2.65 18.59 2.61
C LYS A 34 1.16 18.39 2.39
N TYR A 35 0.61 17.23 2.75
CA TYR A 35 -0.75 16.85 2.35
C TYR A 35 -1.73 16.67 3.51
N CYS A 36 -1.27 16.48 4.76
CA CYS A 36 -2.19 16.16 5.87
C CYS A 36 -2.71 17.37 6.65
N PHE A 37 -2.35 18.61 6.27
CA PHE A 37 -2.74 19.83 6.98
C PHE A 37 -3.54 20.81 6.12
N GLU A 38 -4.22 20.31 5.10
CA GLU A 38 -5.19 21.09 4.34
C GLU A 38 -6.38 21.53 5.22
N PRO A 39 -7.01 22.69 4.93
CA PRO A 39 -8.07 23.24 5.77
C PRO A 39 -9.22 22.26 6.09
N ASP A 40 -9.60 21.43 5.12
CA ASP A 40 -10.67 20.46 5.28
C ASP A 40 -10.28 19.30 6.22
N LEU A 41 -9.02 18.83 6.14
CA LEU A 41 -8.50 17.81 7.05
C LEU A 41 -8.36 18.36 8.47
N ILE A 42 -7.86 19.58 8.64
CA ILE A 42 -7.81 20.27 9.94
C ILE A 42 -9.22 20.37 10.56
N SER A 43 -10.23 20.70 9.75
CA SER A 43 -11.62 20.75 10.19
C SER A 43 -12.12 19.39 10.66
N MET A 44 -11.74 18.31 9.98
CA MET A 44 -12.06 16.93 10.38
C MET A 44 -11.38 16.57 11.71
N TYR A 45 -10.09 16.87 11.87
CA TYR A 45 -9.36 16.59 13.12
C TYR A 45 -10.00 17.30 14.31
N ASN A 46 -10.34 18.59 14.16
CA ASN A 46 -11.04 19.37 15.19
C ASN A 46 -12.38 18.75 15.63
N ARG A 47 -13.07 18.03 14.73
CA ARG A 47 -14.32 17.34 15.02
C ARG A 47 -14.10 15.99 15.69
N CYS A 48 -13.07 15.25 15.29
CA CYS A 48 -12.79 13.90 15.76
C CYS A 48 -12.06 13.86 17.11
N LEU A 49 -11.13 14.80 17.35
CA LEU A 49 -10.29 14.85 18.55
C LEU A 49 -10.07 16.31 18.95
N LYS A 50 -10.73 16.78 20.01
CA LYS A 50 -10.82 18.22 20.34
C LYS A 50 -9.49 18.88 20.71
N ASP A 51 -8.54 18.10 21.21
CA ASP A 51 -7.25 18.52 21.75
C ASP A 51 -6.05 17.99 20.93
N TRP A 52 -6.30 17.65 19.67
CA TRP A 52 -5.25 17.17 18.77
C TRP A 52 -4.17 18.24 18.52
N SER A 53 -2.98 17.76 18.23
CA SER A 53 -1.81 18.53 17.86
C SER A 53 -1.16 17.93 16.60
N LYS A 54 -0.32 18.68 15.88
CA LYS A 54 0.32 18.19 14.65
C LYS A 54 1.03 16.82 14.80
N PRO A 55 1.74 16.53 15.91
CA PRO A 55 2.32 15.20 16.16
C PRO A 55 1.32 14.03 16.20
N ASP A 56 0.04 14.28 16.47
CA ASP A 56 -1.00 13.23 16.48
C ASP A 56 -1.40 12.80 15.06
N VAL A 57 -1.09 13.60 14.04
CA VAL A 57 -1.37 13.32 12.64
C VAL A 57 -0.17 12.57 12.04
N ILE A 58 -0.25 11.24 12.05
CA ILE A 58 0.82 10.36 11.56
C ILE A 58 0.69 9.97 10.07
N GLY A 59 -0.22 10.62 9.34
CA GLY A 59 -0.48 10.38 7.92
C GLY A 59 -1.51 9.29 7.64
N SER A 60 -1.85 9.14 6.35
CA SER A 60 -2.70 8.04 5.89
C SER A 60 -1.98 6.71 6.08
N PRO A 61 -2.63 5.68 6.67
CA PRO A 61 -2.04 4.34 6.79
C PRO A 61 -1.83 3.66 5.43
N TYR A 62 -2.42 4.20 4.35
CA TYR A 62 -2.30 3.71 2.99
C TYR A 62 -1.22 4.45 2.17
N SER A 63 -0.73 5.62 2.64
CA SER A 63 0.40 6.34 2.05
C SER A 63 1.72 5.89 2.68
N ILE A 64 2.13 4.67 2.35
CA ILE A 64 3.28 3.99 2.97
C ILE A 64 4.60 4.49 2.37
N ASP A 65 5.57 4.87 3.21
CA ASP A 65 6.94 5.19 2.77
C ASP A 65 7.69 3.92 2.36
N GLU A 66 7.66 2.93 3.25
CA GLU A 66 8.32 1.64 3.09
C GLU A 66 7.64 0.54 3.92
N TYR A 67 7.80 -0.73 3.51
CA TYR A 67 7.36 -1.90 4.28
C TYR A 67 8.35 -2.23 5.42
N SER A 68 8.47 -1.27 6.33
CA SER A 68 9.08 -1.39 7.66
C SER A 68 8.05 -0.95 8.71
N VAL A 69 8.12 -1.51 9.91
CA VAL A 69 7.19 -1.17 11.00
C VAL A 69 7.42 0.28 11.40
N ASN A 70 6.33 1.04 11.59
CA ASN A 70 6.40 2.39 12.11
C ASN A 70 7.09 2.36 13.50
N PRO A 71 8.24 3.04 13.68
CA PRO A 71 9.02 2.96 14.91
C PRO A 71 8.28 3.48 16.14
N THR A 72 7.21 4.27 15.98
CA THR A 72 6.36 4.69 17.10
C THR A 72 5.43 3.58 17.59
N LEU A 73 5.14 2.59 16.73
CA LEU A 73 4.27 1.45 17.04
C LEU A 73 5.09 0.25 17.55
N GLY A 74 6.26 0.02 16.97
CA GLY A 74 7.16 -1.06 17.38
C GLY A 74 8.21 -1.39 16.33
N SER A 75 8.65 -2.64 16.34
CA SER A 75 9.69 -3.18 15.48
C SER A 75 9.23 -4.43 14.72
N TRP A 76 10.00 -4.80 13.71
CA TRP A 76 9.77 -6.03 12.94
C TRP A 76 9.77 -7.28 13.83
N GLU A 77 10.63 -7.31 14.85
CA GLU A 77 10.72 -8.42 15.80
C GLU A 77 9.53 -8.46 16.75
N GLU A 78 9.06 -7.31 17.23
CA GLU A 78 7.83 -7.25 18.03
C GLU A 78 6.60 -7.69 17.22
N LEU A 79 6.57 -7.43 15.91
CA LEU A 79 5.52 -7.92 15.03
C LEU A 79 5.55 -9.45 14.88
N LYS A 80 6.75 -10.06 14.81
CA LYS A 80 6.91 -11.53 14.89
C LYS A 80 6.37 -12.09 16.20
N GLN A 81 6.71 -11.46 17.33
CA GLN A 81 6.21 -11.85 18.64
C GLN A 81 4.68 -11.74 18.75
N ILE A 82 4.07 -10.72 18.13
CA ILE A 82 2.61 -10.60 18.05
C ILE A 82 2.03 -11.76 17.24
N LYS A 83 2.59 -12.07 16.06
CA LYS A 83 2.15 -13.22 15.24
C LYS A 83 2.22 -14.53 16.02
N GLU A 84 3.36 -14.82 16.65
CA GLU A 84 3.57 -16.02 17.45
C GLU A 84 2.56 -16.13 18.60
N TYR A 85 2.32 -15.01 19.29
CA TYR A 85 1.35 -14.97 20.38
C TYR A 85 -0.08 -15.21 19.89
N LEU A 86 -0.52 -14.52 18.83
CA LEU A 86 -1.85 -14.71 18.24
C LEU A 86 -2.04 -16.16 17.75
N SER A 87 -1.03 -16.72 17.10
CA SER A 87 -1.04 -18.11 16.67
C SER A 87 -1.20 -19.09 17.85
N SER A 88 -0.55 -18.82 18.99
CA SER A 88 -0.66 -19.66 20.19
C SER A 88 -2.07 -19.74 20.79
N ILE A 89 -2.94 -18.77 20.46
CA ILE A 89 -4.34 -18.70 20.89
C ILE A 89 -5.32 -18.91 19.73
N GLY A 90 -4.84 -19.40 18.58
CA GLY A 90 -5.68 -19.75 17.43
C GLY A 90 -6.11 -18.58 16.55
N ILE A 91 -5.52 -17.39 16.71
CA ILE A 91 -5.81 -16.21 15.89
C ILE A 91 -4.73 -16.03 14.82
N LYS A 92 -5.13 -15.80 13.57
CA LYS A 92 -4.25 -15.39 12.48
C LYS A 92 -4.02 -13.88 12.47
N LEU A 93 -2.80 -13.45 12.21
CA LEU A 93 -2.45 -12.03 12.05
C LEU A 93 -2.47 -11.64 10.57
N PHE A 94 -3.28 -10.64 10.22
CA PHE A 94 -3.31 -10.03 8.89
C PHE A 94 -2.76 -8.61 8.96
N LEU A 95 -2.07 -8.18 7.90
CA LEU A 95 -1.53 -6.83 7.76
C LEU A 95 -1.95 -6.24 6.41
N ASP A 96 -1.93 -4.92 6.28
CA ASP A 96 -2.18 -4.27 5.00
C ASP A 96 -1.07 -4.56 3.99
N PHE A 97 -1.47 -4.78 2.75
CA PHE A 97 -0.61 -4.70 1.58
C PHE A 97 -1.24 -3.72 0.60
N VAL A 98 -0.65 -2.52 0.52
CA VAL A 98 -1.04 -1.49 -0.44
C VAL A 98 -0.39 -1.79 -1.77
N SER A 99 -1.23 -2.23 -2.71
CA SER A 99 -0.77 -2.72 -4.00
C SER A 99 -0.59 -1.61 -5.02
N ASN A 100 -1.40 -0.55 -4.96
CA ASN A 100 -1.45 0.43 -6.06
C ASN A 100 -0.34 1.49 -6.03
N HIS A 101 0.09 1.91 -4.84
CA HIS A 101 0.96 3.08 -4.69
C HIS A 101 1.83 3.01 -3.43
N PHE A 102 2.82 3.90 -3.39
CA PHE A 102 3.54 4.29 -2.17
C PHE A 102 3.25 5.75 -1.84
N SER A 103 3.86 6.27 -0.77
CA SER A 103 3.81 7.68 -0.39
C SER A 103 4.43 8.58 -1.46
N ALA A 104 3.87 9.77 -1.69
CA ALA A 104 4.31 10.70 -2.74
C ALA A 104 5.81 11.08 -2.63
N GLU A 105 6.36 11.09 -1.41
CA GLU A 105 7.77 11.35 -1.16
C GLU A 105 8.54 10.07 -0.73
N SER A 106 8.06 8.88 -1.15
CA SER A 106 8.60 7.59 -0.73
C SER A 106 10.12 7.51 -0.94
N LYS A 107 10.82 6.92 0.03
CA LYS A 107 12.26 6.64 -0.08
C LYS A 107 12.61 5.82 -1.33
N TYR A 108 11.67 5.00 -1.83
CA TYR A 108 11.90 4.16 -3.00
C TYR A 108 12.08 4.97 -4.28
N ILE A 109 11.68 6.24 -4.32
CA ILE A 109 11.98 7.13 -5.45
C ILE A 109 13.50 7.23 -5.66
N LYS A 110 14.28 7.21 -4.58
CA LYS A 110 15.75 7.28 -4.67
C LYS A 110 16.40 5.92 -4.89
N SER A 111 15.87 4.86 -4.27
CA SER A 111 16.51 3.53 -4.33
C SER A 111 16.05 2.67 -5.50
N ASN A 112 14.81 2.87 -5.96
CA ASN A 112 14.11 2.04 -6.96
C ASN A 112 13.20 2.89 -7.86
N PRO A 113 13.68 3.98 -8.49
CA PRO A 113 12.85 4.86 -9.32
C PRO A 113 12.16 4.13 -10.49
N GLU A 114 12.71 2.98 -10.92
CA GLU A 114 12.17 2.14 -11.99
C GLU A 114 10.80 1.53 -11.69
N ILE A 115 10.40 1.42 -10.42
CA ILE A 115 9.12 0.79 -10.06
C ILE A 115 7.92 1.73 -10.24
N PHE A 116 8.16 3.04 -10.40
CA PHE A 116 7.13 4.06 -10.45
C PHE A 116 6.73 4.43 -11.88
N LEU A 117 5.47 4.83 -12.03
CA LEU A 117 4.94 5.30 -13.30
C LEU A 117 5.44 6.72 -13.57
N LYS A 118 6.38 6.85 -14.51
CA LYS A 118 6.94 8.12 -14.95
C LYS A 118 6.02 8.83 -15.94
N GLY A 119 5.98 10.15 -15.84
CA GLY A 119 5.44 11.05 -16.85
C GLY A 119 6.54 11.93 -17.43
N ASP A 120 6.15 13.03 -18.05
CA ASP A 120 7.05 14.09 -18.50
C ASP A 120 6.40 15.47 -18.34
N GLU A 121 7.14 16.51 -18.75
CA GLU A 121 6.69 17.89 -18.65
C GLU A 121 5.39 18.15 -19.42
N GLU A 122 5.13 17.44 -20.51
CA GLU A 122 3.88 17.60 -21.26
C GLU A 122 2.70 17.11 -20.41
N PHE A 123 2.84 15.93 -19.80
CA PHE A 123 1.83 15.42 -18.86
C PHE A 123 1.64 16.37 -17.67
N LEU A 124 2.72 16.84 -17.05
CA LEU A 124 2.66 17.77 -15.92
C LEU A 124 1.96 19.09 -16.28
N GLN A 125 2.24 19.65 -17.46
CA GLN A 125 1.61 20.87 -17.92
C GLN A 125 0.13 20.69 -18.24
N SER A 126 -0.25 19.53 -18.77
CA SER A 126 -1.64 19.23 -19.14
C SER A 126 -2.51 18.84 -17.95
N ASP A 127 -1.95 18.17 -16.95
CA ASP A 127 -2.64 17.65 -15.77
C ASP A 127 -1.70 17.65 -14.56
N SER A 128 -1.53 18.83 -13.96
CA SER A 128 -0.71 19.01 -12.76
C SER A 128 -1.37 18.48 -11.48
N TYR A 129 -2.56 17.88 -11.58
CA TYR A 129 -3.23 17.22 -10.45
C TYR A 129 -2.88 15.74 -10.40
N THR A 130 -2.81 15.09 -11.56
CA THR A 130 -2.38 13.68 -11.65
C THR A 130 -0.86 13.54 -11.66
N PHE A 131 -0.14 14.49 -12.23
CA PHE A 131 1.32 14.43 -12.36
C PHE A 131 2.02 15.47 -11.50
N PHE A 132 3.18 15.10 -10.96
CA PHE A 132 3.94 15.94 -10.05
C PHE A 132 5.44 15.65 -10.11
N LYS A 133 6.22 16.51 -9.44
CA LYS A 133 7.64 16.29 -9.17
C LYS A 133 7.83 16.14 -7.65
N PRO A 134 8.22 14.97 -7.16
CA PRO A 134 8.49 14.78 -5.73
C PRO A 134 9.70 15.62 -5.31
N GLU A 135 9.73 16.06 -4.06
CA GLU A 135 10.93 16.70 -3.49
C GLU A 135 12.11 15.73 -3.46
N ALA A 136 11.84 14.43 -3.33
CA ALA A 136 12.86 13.38 -3.42
C ALA A 136 13.57 13.31 -4.78
N ASP A 137 12.93 13.76 -5.86
CA ASP A 137 13.44 13.81 -7.23
C ASP A 137 12.80 14.97 -8.03
N PRO A 138 13.31 16.21 -7.87
CA PRO A 138 12.68 17.40 -8.43
C PRO A 138 12.89 17.55 -9.94
N ILE A 139 13.57 16.60 -10.58
CA ILE A 139 13.87 16.64 -12.01
C ILE A 139 12.82 15.85 -12.78
N ASN A 140 12.51 14.64 -12.33
CA ASN A 140 11.62 13.73 -13.05
C ASN A 140 10.16 13.93 -12.64
N VAL A 141 9.26 13.71 -13.60
CA VAL A 141 7.81 13.76 -13.40
C VAL A 141 7.29 12.34 -13.14
N TYR A 142 6.41 12.23 -12.15
CA TYR A 142 5.74 10.99 -11.78
C TYR A 142 4.22 11.20 -11.70
N ALA A 143 3.48 10.10 -11.76
CA ALA A 143 2.04 10.11 -11.53
C ALA A 143 1.73 9.84 -10.05
N HIS A 144 0.76 10.57 -9.50
CA HIS A 144 0.10 10.22 -8.26
C HIS A 144 -0.73 8.93 -8.43
N GLY A 145 -0.89 8.16 -7.36
CA GLY A 145 -1.76 6.99 -7.38
C GLY A 145 -3.21 7.39 -7.63
N ARG A 146 -3.96 6.58 -8.39
CA ARG A 146 -5.40 6.81 -8.60
C ARG A 146 -6.15 5.54 -8.96
N ASP A 147 -7.48 5.66 -8.98
CA ASP A 147 -8.38 4.72 -9.66
C ASP A 147 -8.98 5.35 -10.95
N PRO A 148 -9.75 4.58 -11.76
CA PRO A 148 -10.35 5.08 -13.00
C PRO A 148 -11.46 6.12 -12.82
N PHE A 149 -12.08 6.21 -11.64
CA PHE A 149 -13.34 6.93 -11.41
C PHE A 149 -13.16 8.21 -10.58
N PHE A 150 -12.11 8.29 -9.78
CA PHE A 150 -11.83 9.40 -8.89
C PHE A 150 -10.56 10.17 -9.30
N PRO A 151 -10.40 11.42 -8.82
CA PRO A 151 -9.15 12.16 -8.94
C PRO A 151 -7.98 11.42 -8.28
N ALA A 152 -6.75 11.79 -8.66
CA ALA A 152 -5.55 11.19 -8.07
C ALA A 152 -5.38 11.52 -6.58
N TRP A 153 -4.86 10.55 -5.82
CA TRP A 153 -4.50 10.70 -4.41
C TRP A 153 -3.12 11.37 -4.32
N THR A 154 -3.13 12.68 -4.07
CA THR A 154 -1.92 13.54 -4.14
C THR A 154 -0.86 13.20 -3.10
N ASP A 155 -1.20 12.48 -2.04
CA ASP A 155 -0.23 12.00 -1.04
C ASP A 155 0.45 10.68 -1.45
N THR A 156 0.24 10.21 -2.68
CA THR A 156 0.75 8.91 -3.14
C THR A 156 1.52 9.00 -4.47
N ILE A 157 2.32 7.99 -4.80
CA ILE A 157 3.02 7.83 -6.09
C ILE A 157 2.66 6.46 -6.69
N GLN A 158 2.31 6.46 -7.97
CA GLN A 158 1.77 5.30 -8.68
C GLN A 158 2.86 4.26 -8.99
N ILE A 159 2.63 3.00 -8.60
CA ILE A 159 3.46 1.86 -9.03
C ILE A 159 3.14 1.52 -10.49
N ASN A 160 4.14 1.17 -11.29
CA ASN A 160 3.98 0.75 -12.67
C ASN A 160 3.87 -0.77 -12.81
N PHE A 161 2.66 -1.34 -12.77
CA PHE A 161 2.48 -2.79 -12.92
C PHE A 161 2.78 -3.35 -14.33
N PHE A 162 3.05 -2.49 -15.31
CA PHE A 162 3.57 -2.93 -16.62
C PHE A 162 5.11 -3.03 -16.64
N SER A 163 5.80 -2.72 -15.53
CA SER A 163 7.22 -2.99 -15.33
C SER A 163 7.43 -4.33 -14.61
N ASN A 164 8.35 -5.16 -15.13
CA ASN A 164 8.75 -6.40 -14.48
C ASN A 164 9.48 -6.14 -13.15
N GLU A 165 10.24 -5.04 -13.08
CA GLU A 165 10.95 -4.59 -11.89
C GLU A 165 9.96 -4.25 -10.76
N ALA A 166 8.88 -3.52 -11.07
CA ALA A 166 7.82 -3.22 -10.11
C ALA A 166 7.10 -4.49 -9.63
N ARG A 167 6.70 -5.38 -10.55
CA ARG A 167 6.03 -6.65 -10.21
C ARG A 167 6.90 -7.52 -9.32
N LYS A 168 8.20 -7.63 -9.64
CA LYS A 168 9.18 -8.34 -8.81
C LYS A 168 9.32 -7.69 -7.44
N PHE A 169 9.49 -6.37 -7.38
CA PHE A 169 9.67 -5.63 -6.13
C PHE A 169 8.50 -5.83 -5.17
N MET A 170 7.27 -5.75 -5.68
CA MET A 170 6.06 -5.97 -4.88
C MET A 170 5.90 -7.43 -4.45
N THR A 171 6.33 -8.39 -5.27
CA THR A 171 6.35 -9.82 -4.90
C THR A 171 7.39 -10.11 -3.81
N ASP A 172 8.57 -9.51 -3.89
CA ASP A 172 9.62 -9.63 -2.87
C ASP A 172 9.15 -9.05 -1.52
N ILE A 173 8.35 -7.97 -1.54
CA ILE A 173 7.68 -7.45 -0.33
C ILE A 173 6.72 -8.49 0.25
N LEU A 174 5.83 -9.07 -0.56
CA LEU A 174 4.90 -10.10 -0.09
C LEU A 174 5.63 -11.31 0.51
N LEU A 175 6.71 -11.77 -0.13
CA LEU A 175 7.56 -12.85 0.37
C LEU A 175 8.18 -12.52 1.73
N LYS A 176 8.59 -11.27 1.95
CA LYS A 176 9.11 -10.79 3.24
C LYS A 176 7.99 -10.74 4.29
N LEU A 177 6.78 -10.33 3.93
CA LEU A 177 5.63 -10.25 4.84
C LEU A 177 5.22 -11.62 5.41
N THR A 178 5.46 -12.72 4.66
CA THR A 178 5.21 -14.08 5.17
C THR A 178 5.91 -14.41 6.50
N GLU A 179 7.00 -13.71 6.82
CA GLU A 179 7.72 -13.88 8.08
C GLU A 179 6.99 -13.28 9.29
N VAL A 180 6.11 -12.31 9.08
CA VAL A 180 5.53 -11.48 10.15
C VAL A 180 4.01 -11.47 10.21
N CYS A 181 3.33 -12.06 9.23
CA CYS A 181 1.88 -12.28 9.27
C CYS A 181 1.49 -13.63 8.67
N ASP A 182 0.24 -14.04 8.87
CA ASP A 182 -0.37 -15.23 8.28
C ASP A 182 -1.12 -14.92 6.97
N GLY A 183 -1.41 -13.65 6.74
CA GLY A 183 -2.01 -13.18 5.51
C GLY A 183 -1.91 -11.66 5.36
N VAL A 184 -2.34 -11.19 4.20
CA VAL A 184 -2.45 -9.76 3.90
C VAL A 184 -3.86 -9.40 3.47
N ARG A 185 -4.32 -8.23 3.92
CA ARG A 185 -5.45 -7.53 3.31
C ARG A 185 -4.88 -6.68 2.16
N CYS A 186 -5.24 -7.02 0.93
CA CYS A 186 -4.74 -6.36 -0.27
C CYS A 186 -5.63 -5.15 -0.58
N ASP A 187 -5.11 -3.95 -0.32
CA ASP A 187 -5.77 -2.69 -0.62
C ASP A 187 -5.90 -2.48 -2.13
N MET A 188 -7.09 -2.04 -2.53
CA MET A 188 -7.50 -1.73 -3.89
C MET A 188 -7.02 -2.79 -4.88
N ALA A 189 -7.24 -4.07 -4.55
CA ALA A 189 -6.64 -5.21 -5.25
C ALA A 189 -7.04 -5.30 -6.73
N VAL A 190 -8.10 -4.60 -7.13
CA VAL A 190 -8.51 -4.47 -8.54
C VAL A 190 -7.58 -3.59 -9.38
N LEU A 191 -6.85 -2.64 -8.78
CA LEU A 191 -6.05 -1.66 -9.53
C LEU A 191 -4.81 -2.23 -10.24
N PRO A 192 -4.11 -3.23 -9.66
CA PRO A 192 -3.03 -3.92 -10.36
C PRO A 192 -3.48 -4.82 -11.51
N LEU A 193 -4.78 -5.11 -11.67
CA LEU A 193 -5.26 -5.96 -12.77
C LEU A 193 -4.93 -5.30 -14.10
N ASN A 194 -4.38 -6.06 -15.05
CA ASN A 194 -3.83 -5.51 -16.29
C ASN A 194 -4.84 -4.64 -17.06
N ASN A 195 -6.10 -5.07 -17.13
CA ASN A 195 -7.14 -4.31 -17.81
C ASN A 195 -7.46 -2.99 -17.10
N VAL A 196 -7.55 -3.01 -15.77
CA VAL A 196 -7.83 -1.81 -14.97
C VAL A 196 -6.68 -0.83 -15.11
N PHE A 197 -5.44 -1.30 -14.89
CA PHE A 197 -4.24 -0.48 -15.01
C PHE A 197 -4.10 0.14 -16.41
N GLN A 198 -4.34 -0.66 -17.46
CA GLN A 198 -4.28 -0.20 -18.84
C GLN A 198 -5.28 0.92 -19.13
N ASN A 199 -6.51 0.79 -18.64
CA ASN A 199 -7.55 1.78 -18.87
C ASN A 199 -7.29 3.08 -18.09
N THR A 200 -6.77 2.97 -16.86
CA THR A 200 -6.40 4.13 -16.05
C THR A 200 -5.25 4.93 -16.67
N TRP A 201 -4.24 4.23 -17.22
CA TRP A 201 -2.96 4.85 -17.61
C TRP A 201 -2.67 4.81 -19.11
N LEU A 202 -3.69 4.61 -19.96
CA LEU A 202 -3.56 4.40 -21.41
C LEU A 202 -2.65 5.44 -22.10
N GLY A 203 -2.77 6.72 -21.71
CA GLY A 203 -1.96 7.80 -22.28
C GLY A 203 -0.46 7.61 -22.05
N VAL A 204 -0.07 7.38 -20.79
CA VAL A 204 1.32 7.13 -20.39
C VAL A 204 1.84 5.86 -21.05
N LEU A 205 1.05 4.78 -20.98
CA LEU A 205 1.41 3.48 -21.51
C LEU A 205 1.67 3.51 -23.02
N LYS A 206 0.78 4.15 -23.77
CA LYS A 206 0.92 4.31 -25.23
C LYS A 206 2.12 5.18 -25.59
N LYS A 207 2.36 6.28 -24.88
CA LYS A 207 3.45 7.22 -25.17
C LYS A 207 4.82 6.57 -24.99
N TYR A 208 5.01 5.80 -23.92
CA TYR A 208 6.28 5.13 -23.63
C TYR A 208 6.39 3.69 -24.15
N GLY A 209 5.36 3.21 -24.86
CA GLY A 209 5.39 1.88 -25.49
C GLY A 209 5.39 0.72 -24.50
N PHE A 210 4.79 0.91 -23.32
CA PHE A 210 4.64 -0.18 -22.36
C PHE A 210 3.70 -1.24 -22.92
N LEU A 211 4.17 -2.49 -22.90
CA LEU A 211 3.40 -3.64 -23.33
C LEU A 211 2.61 -4.21 -22.16
N ARG A 212 1.39 -4.64 -22.43
CA ARG A 212 0.57 -5.35 -21.44
C ARG A 212 1.28 -6.67 -21.05
N PRO A 213 1.46 -6.96 -19.75
CA PRO A 213 1.96 -8.25 -19.29
C PRO A 213 1.07 -9.41 -19.73
N ASP A 214 1.67 -10.56 -20.03
CA ASP A 214 0.94 -11.78 -20.44
C ASP A 214 0.13 -12.41 -19.29
N SER A 215 0.58 -12.22 -18.05
CA SER A 215 -0.03 -12.74 -16.83
C SER A 215 -0.46 -11.61 -15.89
N GLU A 216 -1.43 -11.90 -15.02
CA GLU A 216 -1.85 -10.97 -13.97
C GLU A 216 -0.82 -10.95 -12.84
N PHE A 217 -0.54 -9.76 -12.28
CA PHE A 217 0.36 -9.62 -11.12
C PHE A 217 -0.01 -10.55 -9.97
N TRP A 218 -1.29 -10.57 -9.59
CA TRP A 218 -1.77 -11.39 -8.48
C TRP A 218 -1.55 -12.88 -8.71
N LYS A 219 -1.75 -13.38 -9.93
CA LYS A 219 -1.52 -14.79 -10.26
C LYS A 219 -0.07 -15.19 -9.96
N ASP A 220 0.87 -14.41 -10.49
CA ASP A 220 2.29 -14.71 -10.36
C ASP A 220 2.76 -14.55 -8.90
N ALA A 221 2.40 -13.44 -8.26
CA ALA A 221 2.79 -13.14 -6.89
C ALA A 221 2.20 -14.14 -5.88
N ILE A 222 0.92 -14.51 -6.01
CA ILE A 222 0.29 -15.52 -5.15
C ILE A 222 0.95 -16.88 -5.34
N SER A 223 1.21 -17.28 -6.59
CA SER A 223 1.91 -18.55 -6.88
C SER A 223 3.28 -18.60 -6.22
N GLU A 224 4.08 -17.54 -6.35
CA GLU A 224 5.41 -17.47 -5.74
C GLU A 224 5.34 -17.51 -4.21
N VAL A 225 4.46 -16.72 -3.60
CA VAL A 225 4.27 -16.68 -2.15
C VAL A 225 3.79 -18.03 -1.61
N LYS A 226 2.80 -18.65 -2.25
CA LYS A 226 2.26 -19.96 -1.84
C LYS A 226 3.24 -21.11 -2.07
N SER A 227 4.18 -20.99 -3.01
CA SER A 227 5.26 -21.97 -3.16
C SER A 227 6.18 -22.01 -1.92
N LYS A 228 6.33 -20.88 -1.23
CA LYS A 228 7.13 -20.74 0.01
C LYS A 228 6.30 -20.99 1.27
N ASN A 229 5.06 -20.49 1.30
CA ASN A 229 4.14 -20.65 2.42
C ASN A 229 2.72 -20.96 1.90
N PRO A 230 2.37 -22.25 1.72
CA PRO A 230 1.08 -22.67 1.14
C PRO A 230 -0.15 -22.15 1.91
N GLU A 231 -0.02 -22.00 3.23
CA GLU A 231 -1.08 -21.57 4.14
C GLU A 231 -1.27 -20.05 4.18
N PHE A 232 -0.42 -19.26 3.50
CA PHE A 232 -0.55 -17.81 3.49
C PHE A 232 -1.85 -17.37 2.80
N ILE A 233 -2.55 -16.42 3.42
CA ILE A 233 -3.88 -15.99 2.98
C ILE A 233 -3.83 -14.60 2.36
N PHE A 234 -4.49 -14.44 1.22
CA PHE A 234 -4.72 -13.15 0.59
C PHE A 234 -6.19 -12.79 0.73
N LEU A 235 -6.48 -11.63 1.32
CA LEU A 235 -7.83 -11.09 1.43
C LEU A 235 -7.92 -9.85 0.55
N ALA A 236 -8.56 -9.97 -0.60
CA ALA A 236 -8.69 -8.88 -1.56
C ALA A 236 -9.76 -7.87 -1.14
N GLU A 237 -9.41 -6.59 -1.11
CA GLU A 237 -10.40 -5.52 -1.29
C GLU A 237 -10.76 -5.45 -2.78
N ALA A 238 -11.96 -5.89 -3.11
CA ALA A 238 -12.43 -6.03 -4.47
C ALA A 238 -13.69 -5.18 -4.70
N TYR A 239 -13.80 -4.65 -5.92
CA TYR A 239 -14.90 -3.80 -6.38
C TYR A 239 -15.23 -4.12 -7.85
N TRP A 240 -16.31 -3.51 -8.34
CA TRP A 240 -16.66 -3.42 -9.77
C TRP A 240 -16.94 -4.77 -10.45
N ASP A 241 -17.46 -5.74 -9.70
CA ASP A 241 -17.75 -7.11 -10.18
C ASP A 241 -16.51 -7.84 -10.73
N LEU A 242 -15.31 -7.48 -10.23
CA LEU A 242 -14.02 -8.07 -10.61
C LEU A 242 -13.52 -9.13 -9.61
N GLU A 243 -14.34 -9.54 -8.64
CA GLU A 243 -13.99 -10.54 -7.63
C GLU A 243 -13.56 -11.85 -8.29
N TRP A 244 -14.23 -12.26 -9.36
CA TRP A 244 -13.90 -13.47 -10.10
C TRP A 244 -12.52 -13.40 -10.75
N ASN A 245 -12.11 -12.23 -11.24
CA ASN A 245 -10.75 -12.03 -11.78
C ASN A 245 -9.68 -12.11 -10.68
N LEU A 246 -10.03 -11.77 -9.43
CA LEU A 246 -9.13 -11.82 -8.28
C LEU A 246 -9.10 -13.18 -7.58
N GLN A 247 -10.11 -14.03 -7.79
CA GLN A 247 -10.09 -15.43 -7.36
C GLN A 247 -9.07 -16.21 -8.21
N GLN A 248 -7.82 -16.22 -7.76
CA GLN A 248 -6.70 -16.97 -8.33
C GLN A 248 -6.53 -18.34 -7.66
#